data_AF-J9FY06-F1
#
_entry.id   AF-J9FY06-F1
#
_cell.length_a   1.000
_cell.length_b   1.000
_cell.length_c   1.000
_cell.angle_alpha   90.00
_cell.angle_beta   90.00
_cell.angle_gamma   90.00
#
_symmetry.space_group_name_H-M   'P 1'
#
loop_
_entity.id
_entity.type
_entity.pdbx_description
1 polymer ?
#
loop_
_entity_poly.entity_id
_entity_poly.type
_entity_poly.pdbx_seq_one_letter_code
_entity_poly.pdbx_strand_id
1 'polypeptide(L)'
;MIHQYVNNGYHIVLDVNSGSVHVVDELCYDVIQALDTMGIDQAENPVEELKKEETEEGLLKTLAGAYPESDLKDAYGDIVELTEAGQLFTKDIYEQYIGEVKQRKTVVKALCLH
;
A
#
# COMPACT_ATOMS: atom_id res chain seq x y z
N MET A 1 0.92 -2.99 4.71
CA MET A 1 2.09 -2.14 5.01
C MET A 1 2.73 -1.71 3.71
N ILE A 2 2.68 -0.41 3.43
CA ILE A 2 3.40 0.19 2.30
C ILE A 2 4.77 0.69 2.74
N HIS A 3 5.79 0.41 1.93
CA HIS A 3 7.14 0.95 2.12
C HIS A 3 7.58 1.70 0.87
N GLN A 4 7.86 2.99 1.04
CA GLN A 4 8.24 3.89 -0.05
C GLN A 4 9.66 4.41 0.16
N TYR A 5 10.48 4.37 -0.89
CA TYR A 5 11.83 4.92 -0.86
C TYR A 5 12.30 5.31 -2.26
N VAL A 6 13.25 6.25 -2.30
CA VAL A 6 13.92 6.65 -3.54
C VAL A 6 15.32 6.07 -3.56
N ASN A 7 15.64 5.31 -4.62
CA ASN A 7 16.96 4.74 -4.81
C ASN A 7 17.45 5.02 -6.23
N ASN A 8 18.63 5.63 -6.36
CA ASN A 8 19.22 6.00 -7.65
C ASN A 8 18.27 6.79 -8.57
N GLY A 9 17.40 7.63 -8.00
CA GLY A 9 16.41 8.43 -8.75
C GLY A 9 15.16 7.67 -9.17
N TYR A 10 15.00 6.42 -8.76
CA TYR A 10 13.77 5.65 -8.95
C TYR A 10 12.90 5.73 -7.71
N HIS A 11 11.63 6.09 -7.89
CA HIS A 11 10.59 6.03 -6.86
C HIS A 11 10.07 4.60 -6.76
N ILE A 12 10.33 3.95 -5.62
CA ILE A 12 10.00 2.54 -5.40
C ILE A 12 8.95 2.43 -4.30
N VAL A 13 7.87 1.71 -4.59
CA VAL A 13 6.80 1.38 -3.66
C VAL A 13 6.72 -0.13 -3.50
N LEU A 14 6.87 -0.61 -2.28
CA LEU A 14 6.73 -2.02 -1.91
C LEU A 14 5.46 -2.19 -1.08
N ASP A 15 4.50 -2.96 -1.59
CA ASP A 15 3.41 -3.50 -0.79
C ASP A 15 3.89 -4.81 -0.16
N VAL A 16 4.17 -4.76 1.14
CA VAL A 16 4.75 -5.91 1.86
C VAL A 16 3.78 -7.08 1.98
N ASN A 17 2.47 -6.80 2.00
CA ASN A 17 1.45 -7.82 2.22
C ASN A 17 1.20 -8.64 0.96
N SER A 18 1.27 -8.01 -0.22
CA SER A 18 1.24 -8.74 -1.51
C SER A 18 2.63 -9.19 -1.98
N GLY A 19 3.69 -8.54 -1.53
CA GLY A 19 5.04 -8.69 -2.06
C GLY A 19 5.28 -7.97 -3.39
N SER A 20 4.32 -7.15 -3.83
CA SER A 20 4.40 -6.38 -5.08
C SER A 20 5.40 -5.23 -4.94
N VAL A 21 6.23 -5.04 -5.97
CA VAL A 21 7.17 -3.91 -6.08
C VAL A 21 6.79 -3.11 -7.32
N HIS A 22 6.53 -1.83 -7.11
CA HIS A 22 6.19 -0.88 -8.17
C HIS A 22 7.32 0.15 -8.29
N VAL A 23 7.74 0.39 -9.53
CA VAL A 23 8.57 1.54 -9.87
C VAL A 23 7.65 2.53 -10.56
N VAL A 24 7.48 3.70 -9.93
CA VAL A 24 6.44 4.66 -10.30
C VAL A 24 7.07 6.01 -10.65
N ASP A 25 6.27 6.89 -11.25
CA ASP A 25 6.64 8.30 -11.37
C ASP A 25 6.38 9.06 -10.05
N GLU A 26 6.80 10.34 -10.01
CA GLU A 26 6.68 11.20 -8.83
C GLU A 26 5.20 11.45 -8.45
N LEU A 27 4.34 11.64 -9.45
CA LEU A 27 2.90 11.82 -9.27
C LEU A 27 2.28 10.63 -8.52
N CYS A 28 2.48 9.41 -9.02
CA CYS A 28 1.95 8.21 -8.41
C CYS A 28 2.55 7.96 -7.03
N TYR A 29 3.85 8.25 -6.86
CA TYR A 29 4.51 8.15 -5.56
C TYR A 29 3.84 9.05 -4.50
N ASP A 30 3.58 10.31 -4.84
CA ASP A 30 2.94 11.27 -3.94
C ASP A 30 1.48 10.89 -3.65
N VAL A 31 0.74 10.40 -4.65
CA VAL A 31 -0.64 9.93 -4.46
C VAL A 31 -0.67 8.73 -3.51
N ILE A 32 0.20 7.73 -3.71
CA ILE A 32 0.30 6.57 -2.81
C ILE A 32 0.68 7.02 -1.39
N GLN A 33 1.60 7.97 -1.25
CA GLN A 33 1.97 8.52 0.06
C GLN A 33 0.80 9.23 0.76
N ALA A 34 0.03 10.01 0.02
CA ALA A 34 -1.14 10.70 0.57
C ALA A 34 -2.19 9.69 1.04
N LEU A 35 -2.49 8.67 0.24
CA LEU A 35 -3.45 7.62 0.58
C LEU A 35 -3.00 6.77 1.79
N ASP A 36 -1.71 6.42 1.86
CA ASP A 36 -1.16 5.71 3.03
C ASP A 36 -1.29 6.57 4.31
N THR A 37 -1.05 7.87 4.20
CA THR A 37 -1.22 8.83 5.32
C THR A 37 -2.69 8.98 5.73
N MET A 38 -3.63 8.83 4.80
CA MET A 38 -5.08 8.81 5.06
C MET A 38 -5.55 7.48 5.67
N GLY A 39 -4.67 6.48 5.75
CA GLY A 39 -4.90 5.22 6.44
C GLY A 39 -5.51 4.12 5.57
N ILE A 40 -5.40 4.22 4.23
CA ILE A 40 -5.90 3.20 3.31
C ILE A 40 -5.27 1.83 3.58
N ASP A 41 -3.98 1.77 3.89
CA ASP A 41 -3.27 0.52 4.22
C ASP A 41 -3.77 -0.15 5.50
N GLN A 42 -4.38 0.61 6.42
CA GLN A 42 -4.91 0.09 7.69
C GLN A 42 -6.43 -0.16 7.64
N ALA A 43 -7.08 0.16 6.52
CA ALA A 43 -8.50 -0.06 6.35
C ALA A 43 -8.82 -1.57 6.32
N GLU A 44 -9.97 -1.94 6.92
CA GLU A 44 -10.44 -3.33 6.91
C GLU A 44 -10.70 -3.85 5.49
N ASN A 45 -11.11 -2.93 4.60
CA ASN A 45 -11.26 -3.13 3.17
C ASN A 45 -10.75 -1.89 2.40
N PRO A 46 -9.50 -1.90 1.93
CA PRO A 46 -8.88 -0.77 1.22
C PRO A 46 -9.61 -0.39 -0.08
N VAL A 47 -10.15 -1.37 -0.81
CA VAL A 47 -10.92 -1.12 -2.06
C VAL A 47 -12.17 -0.30 -1.76
N GLU A 48 -12.91 -0.65 -0.72
CA GLU A 48 -14.12 0.09 -0.36
C GLU A 48 -13.80 1.50 0.16
N GLU A 49 -12.69 1.66 0.89
CA GLU A 49 -12.25 2.97 1.36
C GLU A 49 -11.84 3.89 0.20
N LEU A 50 -11.16 3.35 -0.82
CA LEU A 50 -10.81 4.09 -2.04
C LEU A 50 -12.04 4.42 -2.91
N LYS A 51 -13.15 3.71 -2.78
CA LYS A 51 -14.38 4.02 -3.54
C LYS A 51 -15.22 5.13 -2.91
N LYS A 52 -14.85 5.62 -1.73
CA LYS A 52 -15.56 6.73 -1.09
C LYS A 52 -15.17 8.05 -1.73
N GLU A 53 -16.18 8.88 -1.99
CA GLU A 53 -16.00 10.25 -2.47
C GLU A 53 -15.11 11.07 -1.51
N GLU A 54 -15.24 10.82 -0.19
CA GLU A 54 -14.47 11.51 0.86
C GLU A 54 -12.95 11.28 0.72
N THR A 55 -12.55 10.09 0.27
CA THR A 55 -11.14 9.73 0.05
C THR A 55 -10.60 10.46 -1.18
N GLU A 56 -11.35 10.44 -2.28
CA GLU A 56 -10.97 11.15 -3.51
C GLU A 56 -10.89 12.67 -3.26
N GLU A 57 -11.89 13.27 -2.61
CA GLU A 57 -11.89 14.69 -2.26
C GLU A 57 -10.74 15.04 -1.31
N GLY A 58 -10.46 14.18 -0.33
CA GLY A 58 -9.35 14.35 0.60
C GLY A 58 -7.99 14.33 -0.10
N LEU A 59 -7.81 13.42 -1.06
CA LEU A 59 -6.62 13.35 -1.90
C LEU A 59 -6.45 14.61 -2.75
N LEU A 60 -7.49 14.98 -3.50
CA LEU A 60 -7.49 16.15 -4.37
C LEU A 60 -7.17 17.43 -3.60
N LYS A 61 -7.69 17.55 -2.37
CA LYS A 61 -7.39 18.67 -1.48
C LYS A 61 -5.95 18.65 -0.96
N THR A 62 -5.43 17.46 -0.65
CA THR A 62 -4.06 17.29 -0.12
C THR A 62 -3.00 17.64 -1.16
N LEU A 63 -3.22 17.26 -2.42
CA LEU A 63 -2.30 17.51 -3.53
C LEU A 63 -2.72 18.68 -4.42
N ALA A 64 -3.70 19.47 -3.97
CA ALA A 64 -4.19 20.64 -4.70
C ALA A 64 -3.05 21.62 -5.01
N GLY A 65 -2.82 21.86 -6.30
CA GLY A 65 -1.81 22.82 -6.77
C GLY A 65 -0.40 22.26 -6.96
N ALA A 66 -0.14 21.01 -6.55
CA ALA A 66 1.07 20.29 -6.95
C ALA A 66 0.94 19.71 -8.36
N TYR A 67 -0.26 19.18 -8.67
CA TYR A 67 -0.57 18.50 -9.92
C TYR A 67 -1.91 18.96 -10.50
N PRO A 68 -2.14 18.82 -11.83
CA PRO A 68 -3.46 19.00 -12.43
C PRO A 68 -4.48 18.01 -11.86
N GLU A 69 -5.73 18.45 -11.69
CA GLU A 69 -6.81 17.60 -11.17
C GLU A 69 -7.07 16.37 -12.04
N SER A 70 -6.93 16.50 -13.36
CA SER A 70 -7.05 15.37 -14.29
C SER A 70 -6.03 14.28 -13.99
N ASP A 71 -4.77 14.67 -13.79
CA ASP A 71 -3.66 13.74 -13.63
C ASP A 71 -3.77 13.03 -12.27
N LEU A 72 -4.24 13.76 -11.24
CA LEU A 72 -4.55 13.17 -9.94
C LEU A 72 -5.67 12.12 -10.03
N LYS A 73 -6.72 12.39 -10.81
CA LYS A 73 -7.83 11.45 -11.01
C LYS A 73 -7.40 10.21 -11.79
N ASP A 74 -6.58 10.39 -12.83
CA ASP A 74 -6.03 9.29 -13.60
C ASP A 74 -5.15 8.39 -12.72
N ALA A 75 -4.19 8.98 -11.99
CA ALA A 75 -3.33 8.24 -11.05
C ALA A 75 -4.13 7.56 -9.92
N TYR A 76 -5.17 8.23 -9.41
CA TYR A 76 -6.08 7.64 -8.43
C TYR A 76 -6.80 6.40 -8.98
N GLY A 77 -7.29 6.48 -10.22
CA GLY A 77 -7.92 5.36 -10.91
C GLY A 77 -6.97 4.16 -11.03
N ASP A 78 -5.74 4.38 -11.47
CA ASP A 78 -4.72 3.32 -11.57
C ASP A 78 -4.46 2.64 -10.22
N ILE A 79 -4.42 3.42 -9.12
CA ILE A 79 -4.22 2.89 -7.77
C ILE A 79 -5.44 2.07 -7.30
N VAL A 80 -6.66 2.50 -7.64
CA VAL A 80 -7.87 1.73 -7.35
C VAL A 80 -7.81 0.38 -8.04
N GLU A 81 -7.47 0.35 -9.34
CA GLU A 81 -7.36 -0.90 -10.10
C GLU A 81 -6.29 -1.84 -9.54
N LEU A 82 -5.11 -1.31 -9.18
CA LEU A 82 -4.04 -2.09 -8.53
C LEU A 82 -4.46 -2.66 -7.18
N THR A 83 -5.24 -1.90 -6.41
CA THR A 83 -5.75 -2.32 -5.10
C THR A 83 -6.81 -3.41 -5.27
N GLU A 84 -7.72 -3.28 -6.25
CA GLU A 84 -8.69 -4.32 -6.60
C GLU A 84 -8.02 -5.62 -7.07
N ALA A 85 -6.91 -5.50 -7.80
CA ALA A 85 -6.09 -6.63 -8.22
C ALA A 85 -5.29 -7.28 -7.08
N GLY A 86 -5.30 -6.71 -5.86
CA GLY A 86 -4.51 -7.18 -4.72
C GLY A 86 -3.00 -7.01 -4.92
N GLN A 87 -2.61 -5.97 -5.66
CA GLN A 87 -1.21 -5.64 -5.95
C GLN A 87 -0.71 -4.41 -5.21
N LEU A 88 -1.60 -3.65 -4.57
CA LEU A 88 -1.29 -2.47 -3.77
C LEU A 88 -2.29 -2.38 -2.61
N PHE A 89 -1.86 -1.82 -1.47
CA PHE A 89 -2.67 -1.74 -0.24
C PHE A 89 -3.32 -3.08 0.15
N THR A 90 -2.58 -4.18 0.00
CA THR A 90 -3.13 -5.52 0.23
C THR A 90 -3.28 -5.79 1.72
N LYS A 91 -4.39 -6.42 2.11
CA LYS A 91 -4.66 -6.76 3.51
C LYS A 91 -3.68 -7.80 4.05
N ASP A 92 -3.22 -7.61 5.29
CA ASP A 92 -2.48 -8.65 6.01
C ASP A 92 -3.44 -9.77 6.45
N ILE A 93 -3.37 -10.90 5.74
CA ILE A 93 -4.15 -12.10 6.08
C ILE A 93 -3.46 -12.96 7.14
N TYR A 94 -2.20 -12.69 7.48
CA TYR A 94 -1.39 -13.52 8.37
C TYR A 94 -1.48 -13.08 9.84
N GLU A 95 -1.80 -11.83 10.12
CA GLU A 95 -1.88 -11.26 11.48
C GLU A 95 -2.71 -12.15 12.42
N GLN A 96 -3.86 -12.62 11.96
CA GLN A 96 -4.78 -13.46 12.74
C GLN A 96 -4.19 -14.84 13.09
N TYR A 97 -3.29 -15.37 12.26
CA TYR A 97 -2.68 -16.68 12.45
C TYR A 97 -1.45 -16.65 13.38
N ILE A 98 -0.90 -15.47 13.69
CA ILE A 98 0.29 -15.34 14.56
C ILE A 98 0.01 -15.93 15.95
N GLY A 99 -1.19 -15.74 16.47
CA GLY A 99 -1.60 -16.30 17.76
C GLY A 99 -1.57 -17.84 17.77
N GLU A 100 -2.03 -18.46 16.69
CA GLU A 100 -2.03 -19.92 16.54
C GLU A 100 -0.62 -20.48 16.34
N VAL A 101 0.24 -19.79 15.57
CA VAL A 101 1.63 -20.21 15.36
C VAL A 101 2.40 -20.26 16.68
N LYS A 102 2.17 -19.29 17.59
CA LYS A 102 2.77 -19.29 18.94
C LYS A 102 2.35 -20.48 19.80
N GLN A 103 1.16 -21.06 19.57
CA GLN A 103 0.67 -22.23 20.31
C GLN A 103 1.25 -23.54 19.78
N ARG A 104 1.84 -23.55 18.57
CA ARG A 104 2.45 -24.75 17.99
C ARG A 104 3.76 -25.05 18.72
N LYS A 105 3.99 -26.33 19.05
CA LYS A 105 5.32 -26.78 19.48
C LYS A 105 6.32 -26.52 18.36
N THR A 106 7.24 -25.60 18.57
CA THR A 106 8.34 -25.34 17.65
C THR A 106 9.26 -26.55 17.62
N VAL A 107 9.39 -27.15 16.44
CA VAL A 107 10.40 -28.18 16.17
C VAL A 107 11.57 -27.53 15.47
N VAL A 108 12.75 -27.62 16.08
CA VAL A 108 14.00 -27.22 15.43
C VAL A 108 14.28 -28.25 14.34
N LYS A 109 14.12 -27.86 13.06
CA LYS A 109 14.44 -28.74 11.93
C LYS A 109 15.96 -28.79 11.66
N ALA A 110 16.66 -27.69 11.92
CA ALA A 110 18.11 -27.61 11.99
C ALA A 110 18.50 -26.34 12.76
N LEU A 111 19.52 -26.41 13.60
CA LEU A 111 20.11 -25.29 14.34
C LEU A 111 21.63 -25.35 14.11
N CYS A 112 22.17 -24.42 13.32
CA CYS A 112 23.62 -24.27 13.21
C CYS A 112 24.09 -23.37 14.36
N LEU A 113 24.77 -23.96 15.33
CA LEU A 113 25.48 -23.26 16.39
C LEU A 113 26.92 -23.05 15.92
N HIS A 114 27.23 -21.86 15.39
CA HIS A 114 28.59 -21.42 15.17
C HIS A 114 28.73 -19.95 15.53
#